data_AF-A0A9W7FWA9-F1
#
_entry.id   AF-A0A9W7FWA9-F1
#
_cell.length_a   1.000
_cell.length_b   1.000
_cell.length_c   1.000
_cell.angle_alpha   90.00
_cell.angle_beta   90.00
_cell.angle_gamma   90.00
#
_symmetry.space_group_name_H-M   'P 1'
#
loop_
_entity.id
_entity.type
_entity.pdbx_description
1 polymer ?
#
loop_
_entity_poly.entity_id
_entity_poly.type
_entity_poly.pdbx_seq_one_letter_code
_entity_poly.pdbx_strand_id
1 'polypeptide(L)'
;MAAIKQRKGEKNKSVTSEDAKEDDKIYNADKQSTRKSGEVSFGTMLLFMTVFLGAIGCNLYYFYSKYGIHIFLGHGARDFTWTPYEWRNYIDENENTVLLIGGPHRSGTTILWEAIKSHPDVAGFGDPFETGVDYSEGILFQEVYPRFGVGLEFKKNFGAPNENEKNDGVGRYALLPGVHWTKENKKELLQDSSTLSRLLNRFAPFWDKNKKVGSDGLNKSKVWVEKSPQNGVLSTFLEGIYNMPVMEDGSVDLSSSAKPKRSATKFLYTTRHPIGNVYAIDKFVKESMGGFIDFEILLRNYIQLHKYMRIDEGNLESPIMWARLEDFTSNPPKVLKEVFGFLDVSNTDDVIDDILKEVGDVHSNPNGKYVKKWCAEGIKEHGHLLDKYGDDLKALDLGYDLDLC
;
A
#
# COMPACT_ATOMS: atom_id res chain seq x y z
N MET A 1 0.15 -24.81 41.22
CA MET A 1 0.46 -26.23 41.55
C MET A 1 -0.44 -27.14 40.71
N ALA A 2 -0.08 -28.43 40.63
CA ALA A 2 -0.78 -29.50 39.87
C ALA A 2 -2.28 -29.63 40.26
N ALA A 3 -3.16 -30.36 39.53
CA ALA A 3 -2.88 -31.61 38.84
C ALA A 3 -3.86 -32.02 37.72
N ILE A 4 -3.39 -32.97 36.92
CA ILE A 4 -4.07 -33.72 35.86
C ILE A 4 -5.07 -34.73 36.45
N LYS A 5 -6.20 -34.99 35.77
CA LYS A 5 -6.87 -36.31 35.85
C LYS A 5 -7.60 -36.69 34.55
N GLN A 6 -7.19 -37.83 33.97
CA GLN A 6 -7.86 -38.51 32.87
C GLN A 6 -9.06 -39.34 33.37
N ARG A 7 -10.07 -39.64 32.51
CA ARG A 7 -10.31 -40.98 31.90
C ARG A 7 -11.75 -41.24 31.38
N LYS A 8 -11.80 -42.09 30.34
CA LYS A 8 -12.70 -43.26 30.08
C LYS A 8 -13.93 -43.16 29.15
N GLY A 9 -14.04 -44.22 28.34
CA GLY A 9 -15.20 -44.72 27.57
C GLY A 9 -14.90 -44.78 26.06
N GLU A 10 -15.23 -45.79 25.24
CA GLU A 10 -15.75 -47.20 25.35
C GLU A 10 -15.45 -47.89 23.97
N LYS A 11 -15.52 -49.20 23.68
CA LYS A 11 -15.83 -50.49 24.36
C LYS A 11 -15.20 -51.65 23.53
N ASN A 12 -15.12 -52.89 24.05
CA ASN A 12 -14.69 -54.11 23.32
C ASN A 12 -15.86 -55.06 22.99
N LYS A 13 -15.72 -55.88 21.94
CA LYS A 13 -16.25 -57.27 21.74
C LYS A 13 -15.46 -57.92 20.58
N SER A 14 -14.54 -58.89 20.78
CA SER A 14 -14.69 -60.33 21.10
C SER A 14 -14.99 -61.20 19.85
N VAL A 15 -14.01 -61.94 19.28
CA VAL A 15 -13.69 -63.40 19.50
C VAL A 15 -14.74 -64.32 18.82
N THR A 16 -14.41 -65.25 17.91
CA THR A 16 -13.75 -66.58 18.11
C THR A 16 -12.94 -67.11 16.90
N SER A 17 -12.17 -68.19 17.13
CA SER A 17 -11.37 -69.01 16.20
C SER A 17 -11.94 -70.43 16.02
N GLU A 18 -11.17 -71.35 15.39
CA GLU A 18 -11.39 -72.81 15.16
C GLU A 18 -12.28 -73.22 13.96
N ASP A 19 -12.10 -74.37 13.28
CA ASP A 19 -10.90 -75.08 12.77
C ASP A 19 -11.34 -76.22 11.79
N ALA A 20 -10.39 -76.97 11.18
CA ALA A 20 -10.56 -78.13 10.24
C ALA A 20 -10.91 -77.80 8.76
N LYS A 21 -10.15 -78.22 7.72
CA LYS A 21 -9.77 -79.57 7.20
C LYS A 21 -10.95 -80.34 6.56
N GLU A 22 -10.84 -81.03 5.41
CA GLU A 22 -9.73 -81.38 4.48
C GLU A 22 -10.34 -81.76 3.09
N ASP A 23 -9.56 -81.70 1.99
CA ASP A 23 -9.70 -82.47 0.73
C ASP A 23 -10.98 -82.34 -0.17
N ASP A 24 -10.98 -82.45 -1.51
CA ASP A 24 -9.90 -82.59 -2.52
C ASP A 24 -10.36 -82.08 -3.93
N LYS A 25 -9.40 -81.71 -4.80
CA LYS A 25 -9.41 -81.56 -6.29
C LYS A 25 -10.71 -81.35 -7.11
N ILE A 26 -10.68 -80.42 -8.10
CA ILE A 26 -10.70 -80.70 -9.58
C ILE A 26 -10.66 -79.39 -10.43
N TYR A 27 -9.67 -79.30 -11.33
CA TYR A 27 -9.54 -78.53 -12.60
C TYR A 27 -10.05 -77.08 -12.80
N ASN A 28 -9.06 -76.17 -12.94
CA ASN A 28 -8.84 -75.22 -14.06
C ASN A 28 -10.01 -74.49 -14.77
N ALA A 29 -10.07 -73.16 -14.63
CA ALA A 29 -9.95 -72.19 -15.75
C ALA A 29 -9.81 -70.72 -15.28
N ASP A 30 -9.01 -69.93 -16.00
CA ASP A 30 -9.02 -68.45 -16.11
C ASP A 30 -9.27 -67.55 -14.88
N LYS A 31 -8.16 -67.01 -14.31
CA LYS A 31 -7.72 -65.64 -14.66
C LYS A 31 -6.38 -65.27 -14.02
N GLN A 32 -5.32 -65.23 -14.83
CA GLN A 32 -4.11 -64.49 -14.48
C GLN A 32 -4.40 -62.97 -14.50
N SER A 33 -4.53 -62.35 -13.34
CA SER A 33 -4.40 -60.89 -13.18
C SER A 33 -3.10 -60.59 -12.45
N THR A 34 -1.97 -60.95 -13.07
CA THR A 34 -0.66 -60.47 -12.62
C THR A 34 -0.62 -58.96 -12.80
N ARG A 35 -0.53 -58.20 -11.70
CA ARG A 35 -0.19 -56.78 -11.72
C ARG A 35 1.13 -56.59 -12.46
N LYS A 36 1.07 -56.26 -13.75
CA LYS A 36 2.21 -55.63 -14.43
C LYS A 36 2.41 -54.28 -13.75
N SER A 37 3.42 -54.17 -12.90
CA SER A 37 4.00 -52.87 -12.55
C SER A 37 4.47 -52.26 -13.85
N GLY A 38 3.72 -51.29 -14.37
CA GLY A 38 4.07 -50.61 -15.61
C GLY A 38 5.37 -49.84 -15.38
N GLU A 39 6.48 -50.36 -15.90
CA GLU A 39 7.73 -49.62 -15.96
C GLU A 39 7.49 -48.36 -16.80
N VAL A 40 7.49 -47.21 -16.15
CA VAL A 40 7.37 -45.93 -16.83
C VAL A 40 8.62 -45.76 -17.68
N SER A 41 8.46 -45.80 -19.00
CA SER A 41 9.58 -45.65 -19.94
C SER A 41 10.36 -44.38 -19.64
N PHE A 42 11.69 -44.48 -19.66
CA PHE A 42 12.60 -43.35 -19.43
C PHE A 42 12.27 -42.14 -20.32
N GLY A 43 11.85 -42.37 -21.58
CA GLY A 43 11.40 -41.30 -22.47
C GLY A 43 10.12 -40.59 -22.01
N THR A 44 9.21 -41.32 -21.36
CA THR A 44 8.00 -40.73 -20.74
C THR A 44 8.39 -39.86 -19.54
N MET A 45 9.30 -40.34 -18.68
CA MET A 45 9.83 -39.56 -17.55
C MET A 45 10.54 -38.28 -18.00
N LEU A 46 11.38 -38.37 -19.04
CA LEU A 46 12.09 -37.22 -19.62
C LEU A 46 11.13 -36.19 -20.22
N LEU A 47 10.07 -36.64 -20.91
CA LEU A 47 9.02 -35.75 -21.43
C LEU A 47 8.28 -35.03 -20.29
N PHE A 48 7.89 -35.75 -19.24
CA PHE A 48 7.25 -35.13 -18.06
C PHE A 48 8.15 -34.11 -17.38
N MET A 49 9.46 -34.39 -17.19
CA MET A 49 10.39 -33.40 -16.65
C MET A 49 10.51 -32.18 -17.57
N THR A 50 10.56 -32.37 -18.88
CA THR A 50 10.69 -31.27 -19.85
C THR A 50 9.46 -30.36 -19.83
N VAL A 51 8.26 -30.94 -19.81
CA VAL A 51 7.00 -30.17 -19.70
C VAL A 51 6.89 -29.47 -18.34
N PHE A 52 7.28 -30.14 -17.24
CA PHE A 52 7.26 -29.56 -15.90
C PHE A 52 8.24 -28.39 -15.74
N LEU A 53 9.49 -28.54 -16.21
CA LEU A 53 10.49 -27.47 -16.22
C LEU A 53 10.09 -26.32 -17.15
N GLY A 54 9.47 -26.62 -18.30
CA GLY A 54 8.90 -25.61 -19.20
C GLY A 54 7.77 -24.82 -18.53
N ALA A 55 6.85 -25.50 -17.84
CA ALA A 55 5.78 -24.86 -17.09
C ALA A 55 6.32 -23.98 -15.95
N ILE A 56 7.33 -24.45 -15.21
CA ILE A 56 8.04 -23.65 -14.20
C ILE A 56 8.69 -22.42 -14.86
N GLY A 57 9.44 -22.59 -15.95
CA GLY A 57 10.10 -21.50 -16.68
C GLY A 57 9.12 -20.43 -17.16
N CYS A 58 7.98 -20.83 -17.73
CA CYS A 58 6.92 -19.91 -18.14
C CYS A 58 6.30 -19.16 -16.95
N ASN A 59 6.07 -19.82 -15.81
CA ASN A 59 5.56 -19.16 -14.60
C ASN A 59 6.60 -18.17 -14.04
N LEU A 60 7.86 -18.58 -13.90
CA LEU A 60 8.95 -17.71 -13.44
C LEU A 60 9.12 -16.49 -14.36
N TYR A 61 9.04 -16.68 -15.68
CA TYR A 61 9.08 -15.59 -16.66
C TYR A 61 7.87 -14.66 -16.56
N TYR A 62 6.66 -15.19 -16.34
CA TYR A 62 5.46 -14.38 -16.09
C TYR A 62 5.62 -13.52 -14.83
N PHE A 63 6.05 -14.11 -13.72
CA PHE A 63 6.28 -13.36 -12.47
C PHE A 63 7.42 -12.33 -12.61
N TYR A 64 8.52 -12.70 -13.28
CA TYR A 64 9.62 -11.77 -13.57
C TYR A 64 9.16 -10.60 -14.45
N SER A 65 8.45 -10.87 -15.55
CA SER A 65 7.99 -9.82 -16.47
C SER A 65 6.90 -8.91 -15.88
N LYS A 66 6.25 -9.33 -14.78
CA LYS A 66 5.25 -8.52 -14.07
C LYS A 66 5.80 -7.77 -12.84
N TYR A 67 6.71 -8.37 -12.07
CA TYR A 67 7.16 -7.87 -10.75
C TYR A 67 8.69 -7.73 -10.62
N GLY A 68 9.42 -7.89 -11.73
CA GLY A 68 10.87 -7.76 -11.79
C GLY A 68 11.63 -8.83 -11.01
N ILE A 69 12.88 -8.49 -10.67
CA ILE A 69 13.79 -9.40 -9.94
C ILE A 69 13.46 -9.51 -8.44
N HIS A 70 12.67 -8.57 -7.90
CA HIS A 70 12.38 -8.45 -6.47
C HIS A 70 11.60 -9.64 -5.91
N ILE A 71 10.80 -10.32 -6.73
CA ILE A 71 10.09 -11.54 -6.33
C ILE A 71 11.05 -12.72 -6.02
N PHE A 72 12.31 -12.66 -6.48
CA PHE A 72 13.32 -13.71 -6.23
C PHE A 72 14.35 -13.34 -5.17
N LEU A 73 14.75 -12.07 -5.12
CA LEU A 73 15.81 -11.60 -4.21
C LEU A 73 15.28 -10.98 -2.91
N GLY A 74 13.97 -10.71 -2.84
CA GLY A 74 13.34 -9.93 -1.77
C GLY A 74 13.60 -8.44 -1.90
N HIS A 75 12.76 -7.63 -1.23
CA HIS A 75 12.80 -6.17 -1.36
C HIS A 75 14.13 -5.54 -0.90
N GLY A 76 14.81 -6.15 0.09
CA GLY A 76 16.07 -5.62 0.63
C GLY A 76 17.30 -5.78 -0.25
N ALA A 77 17.21 -6.51 -1.38
CA ALA A 77 18.37 -6.82 -2.22
C ALA A 77 18.99 -5.63 -2.96
N ARG A 78 18.35 -4.46 -2.91
CA ARG A 78 18.86 -3.20 -3.47
C ARG A 78 19.02 -2.09 -2.44
N ASP A 79 18.75 -2.36 -1.16
CA ASP A 79 18.79 -1.33 -0.12
C ASP A 79 20.15 -0.62 -0.11
N PHE A 80 20.12 0.70 0.05
CA PHE A 80 21.35 1.46 0.29
C PHE A 80 21.91 1.08 1.67
N THR A 81 23.17 1.43 1.93
CA THR A 81 23.84 1.13 3.20
C THR A 81 24.29 2.40 3.93
N TRP A 82 23.68 3.54 3.59
CA TRP A 82 24.01 4.83 4.18
C TRP A 82 23.56 4.89 5.64
N THR A 83 24.39 5.52 6.46
CA THR A 83 24.14 5.83 7.86
C THR A 83 23.08 6.93 8.00
N PRO A 84 22.49 7.10 9.20
CA PRO A 84 21.55 8.19 9.46
C PRO A 84 22.14 9.58 9.19
N TYR A 85 23.43 9.80 9.49
CA TYR A 85 24.10 11.08 9.27
C TYR A 85 24.35 11.35 7.78
N GLU A 86 24.82 10.35 7.02
CA GLU A 86 24.99 10.49 5.56
C GLU A 86 23.68 10.90 4.89
N TRP A 87 22.55 10.29 5.28
CA TRP A 87 21.22 10.69 4.80
C TRP A 87 20.84 12.13 5.17
N ARG A 88 21.00 12.52 6.44
CA ARG A 88 20.65 13.87 6.92
C ARG A 88 21.49 14.93 6.20
N ASN A 89 22.81 14.72 6.15
CA ASN A 89 23.75 15.63 5.51
C ASN A 89 23.47 15.74 4.00
N TYR A 90 23.28 14.62 3.31
CA TYR A 90 22.98 14.60 1.89
C TYR A 90 21.71 15.38 1.55
N ILE A 91 20.62 15.18 2.31
CA ILE A 91 19.36 15.90 2.11
C ILE A 91 19.55 17.40 2.35
N ASP A 92 20.31 17.81 3.38
CA ASP A 92 20.57 19.23 3.65
C ASP A 92 21.44 19.89 2.58
N GLU A 93 22.55 19.27 2.18
CA GLU A 93 23.52 19.82 1.21
C GLU A 93 22.93 19.98 -0.20
N ASN A 94 22.06 19.06 -0.62
CA ASN A 94 21.44 19.06 -1.96
C ASN A 94 20.06 19.74 -1.98
N GLU A 95 19.62 20.29 -0.85
CA GLU A 95 18.31 20.95 -0.66
C GLU A 95 17.08 20.09 -1.07
N ASN A 96 17.21 18.76 -1.09
CA ASN A 96 16.13 17.86 -1.53
C ASN A 96 14.84 18.01 -0.70
N THR A 97 13.69 17.95 -1.37
CA THR A 97 12.37 17.92 -0.73
C THR A 97 11.77 16.52 -0.83
N VAL A 98 11.27 15.97 0.27
CA VAL A 98 10.45 14.77 0.30
C VAL A 98 8.98 15.18 0.32
N LEU A 99 8.27 14.93 -0.79
CA LEU A 99 6.83 15.12 -0.89
C LEU A 99 6.11 13.87 -0.40
N LEU A 100 5.24 14.04 0.60
CA LEU A 100 4.44 12.97 1.17
C LEU A 100 2.97 13.18 0.77
N ILE A 101 2.47 12.36 -0.14
CA ILE A 101 1.07 12.40 -0.60
C ILE A 101 0.23 11.46 0.27
N GLY A 102 -0.81 12.00 0.90
CA GLY A 102 -1.75 11.27 1.77
C GLY A 102 -3.21 11.60 1.46
N GLY A 103 -4.14 10.81 2.01
CA GLY A 103 -5.58 11.04 1.85
C GLY A 103 -6.41 9.76 1.80
N PRO A 104 -7.72 9.83 1.56
CA PRO A 104 -8.56 8.64 1.45
C PRO A 104 -8.12 7.74 0.29
N HIS A 105 -8.27 6.42 0.43
CA HIS A 105 -8.22 5.53 -0.74
C HIS A 105 -9.24 6.03 -1.78
N ARG A 106 -8.90 5.95 -3.07
CA ARG A 106 -9.76 6.41 -4.19
C ARG A 106 -10.06 7.93 -4.21
N SER A 107 -9.30 8.75 -3.47
CA SER A 107 -9.37 10.22 -3.51
C SER A 107 -8.54 10.89 -4.60
N GLY A 108 -7.90 10.14 -5.51
CA GLY A 108 -7.10 10.71 -6.59
C GLY A 108 -5.58 10.63 -6.41
N THR A 109 -5.10 10.20 -5.23
CA THR A 109 -3.67 10.02 -4.92
C THR A 109 -2.84 9.46 -6.08
N THR A 110 -3.29 8.38 -6.74
CA THR A 110 -2.56 7.75 -7.86
C THR A 110 -2.43 8.66 -9.08
N ILE A 111 -3.52 9.25 -9.59
CA ILE A 111 -3.45 10.05 -10.84
C ILE A 111 -2.71 11.38 -10.63
N LEU A 112 -2.85 11.97 -9.44
CA LEU A 112 -2.09 13.16 -9.08
C LEU A 112 -0.60 12.83 -8.88
N TRP A 113 -0.28 11.69 -8.26
CA TRP A 113 1.08 11.19 -8.12
C TRP A 113 1.74 10.90 -9.47
N GLU A 114 1.05 10.22 -10.39
CA GLU A 114 1.53 9.99 -11.76
C GLU A 114 1.94 11.31 -12.42
N ALA A 115 1.04 12.31 -12.46
CA ALA A 115 1.35 13.61 -13.03
C ALA A 115 2.50 14.36 -12.32
N ILE A 116 2.64 14.19 -11.00
CA ILE A 116 3.74 14.80 -10.24
C ILE A 116 5.09 14.14 -10.56
N LYS A 117 5.18 12.81 -10.65
CA LYS A 117 6.46 12.10 -10.90
C LYS A 117 6.95 12.22 -12.34
N SER A 118 6.09 12.54 -13.31
CA SER A 118 6.47 12.83 -14.69
C SER A 118 7.25 14.15 -14.84
N HIS A 119 7.25 15.02 -13.82
CA HIS A 119 8.08 16.22 -13.82
C HIS A 119 9.59 15.87 -13.79
N PRO A 120 10.44 16.49 -14.63
CA PRO A 120 11.86 16.14 -14.74
C PRO A 120 12.62 16.19 -13.39
N ASP A 121 12.41 17.24 -12.59
CA ASP A 121 13.04 17.43 -11.27
C ASP A 121 12.43 16.56 -10.14
N VAL A 122 11.39 15.74 -10.40
CA VAL A 122 10.69 14.95 -9.37
C VAL A 122 10.92 13.45 -9.58
N ALA A 123 11.43 12.73 -8.59
CA ALA A 123 11.48 11.27 -8.60
C ALA A 123 10.35 10.68 -7.76
N GLY A 124 9.41 10.00 -8.40
CA GLY A 124 8.52 9.06 -7.71
C GLY A 124 9.05 7.64 -7.77
N PHE A 125 8.46 6.74 -6.98
CA PHE A 125 8.71 5.31 -7.15
C PHE A 125 8.35 4.82 -8.55
N GLY A 126 9.03 3.74 -8.94
CA GLY A 126 8.85 3.09 -10.23
C GLY A 126 7.46 2.48 -10.45
N ASP A 127 7.32 1.85 -11.62
CA ASP A 127 6.13 1.06 -11.98
C ASP A 127 6.05 -0.26 -11.16
N PRO A 128 4.98 -1.07 -11.32
CA PRO A 128 4.85 -2.37 -10.62
C PRO A 128 5.94 -3.40 -10.96
N PHE A 129 6.60 -3.30 -12.11
CA PHE A 129 7.72 -4.17 -12.49
C PHE A 129 9.01 -3.77 -11.75
N GLU A 130 9.23 -2.48 -11.55
CA GLU A 130 10.37 -1.94 -10.81
C GLU A 130 10.25 -2.09 -9.30
N THR A 131 9.03 -1.96 -8.79
CA THR A 131 8.71 -1.98 -7.35
C THR A 131 8.30 -3.37 -6.83
N GLY A 132 7.77 -4.22 -7.70
CA GLY A 132 7.22 -5.53 -7.33
C GLY A 132 5.90 -5.47 -6.56
N VAL A 133 5.25 -4.30 -6.46
CA VAL A 133 3.95 -4.13 -5.78
C VAL A 133 2.98 -3.33 -6.65
N ASP A 134 1.70 -3.65 -6.57
CA ASP A 134 0.67 -2.86 -7.24
C ASP A 134 0.54 -1.46 -6.57
N TYR A 135 0.26 -0.44 -7.39
CA TYR A 135 0.05 0.97 -6.99
C TYR A 135 1.26 1.75 -6.42
N SER A 136 2.44 1.16 -6.32
CA SER A 136 3.68 1.84 -5.90
C SER A 136 3.52 2.65 -4.60
N GLU A 137 2.94 2.06 -3.56
CA GLU A 137 2.74 2.71 -2.25
C GLU A 137 3.91 2.43 -1.30
N GLY A 138 4.53 3.49 -0.76
CA GLY A 138 5.76 3.40 0.05
C GLY A 138 5.62 2.55 1.29
N ILE A 139 4.45 2.63 1.92
CA ILE A 139 4.09 1.81 3.08
C ILE A 139 4.26 0.30 2.84
N LEU A 140 4.19 -0.18 1.60
CA LEU A 140 4.35 -1.59 1.24
C LEU A 140 5.81 -2.06 1.18
N PHE A 141 6.79 -1.18 0.94
CA PHE A 141 8.21 -1.55 0.85
C PHE A 141 8.93 -1.58 2.21
N GLN A 142 8.49 -0.73 3.13
CA GLN A 142 9.18 -0.45 4.38
C GLN A 142 8.68 -1.28 5.59
N GLU A 143 9.46 -1.23 6.67
CA GLU A 143 9.27 -2.00 7.92
C GLU A 143 9.48 -1.11 9.18
N VAL A 144 9.38 0.20 9.02
CA VAL A 144 9.51 1.21 10.09
C VAL A 144 8.16 1.50 10.74
N TYR A 145 7.08 1.54 9.95
CA TYR A 145 5.71 1.74 10.40
C TYR A 145 4.76 0.68 9.81
N PRO A 146 3.68 0.31 10.52
CA PRO A 146 2.77 -0.75 10.10
C PRO A 146 1.96 -0.35 8.87
N ARG A 147 1.50 -1.35 8.10
CA ARG A 147 0.71 -1.15 6.88
C ARG A 147 -0.78 -0.87 7.12
N PHE A 148 -1.20 -0.81 8.39
CA PHE A 148 -2.59 -0.64 8.83
C PHE A 148 -3.61 -1.51 8.09
N GLY A 149 -3.25 -2.78 7.85
CA GLY A 149 -4.10 -3.77 7.17
C GLY A 149 -4.06 -3.75 5.64
N VAL A 150 -3.39 -2.77 5.01
CA VAL A 150 -3.25 -2.68 3.55
C VAL A 150 -2.11 -3.58 3.04
N GLY A 151 -2.29 -4.14 1.84
CA GLY A 151 -1.44 -5.19 1.25
C GLY A 151 -1.87 -6.60 1.67
N LEU A 152 -2.78 -6.76 2.64
CA LEU A 152 -3.36 -8.05 3.03
C LEU A 152 -4.43 -8.54 2.04
N GLU A 153 -4.99 -7.62 1.24
CA GLU A 153 -6.00 -7.92 0.22
C GLU A 153 -5.52 -8.97 -0.79
N PHE A 154 -4.22 -8.95 -1.12
CA PHE A 154 -3.60 -9.90 -2.06
C PHE A 154 -3.34 -11.28 -1.44
N LYS A 155 -3.15 -11.40 -0.12
CA LYS A 155 -2.90 -12.71 0.52
C LYS A 155 -4.05 -13.69 0.26
N LYS A 156 -5.30 -13.20 0.25
CA LYS A 156 -6.50 -14.01 -0.04
C LYS A 156 -6.50 -14.69 -1.41
N ASN A 157 -5.77 -14.15 -2.38
CA ASN A 157 -5.67 -14.71 -3.72
C ASN A 157 -4.53 -15.73 -3.89
N PHE A 158 -3.60 -15.82 -2.93
CA PHE A 158 -2.38 -16.65 -3.03
C PHE A 158 -2.22 -17.70 -1.91
N GLY A 159 -3.03 -17.67 -0.85
CA GLY A 159 -2.94 -18.65 0.24
C GLY A 159 -4.14 -18.62 1.18
N ALA A 160 -4.30 -19.71 1.95
CA ALA A 160 -5.45 -19.88 2.84
C ALA A 160 -5.60 -18.70 3.83
N PRO A 161 -6.80 -18.12 3.98
CA PRO A 161 -7.01 -17.02 4.91
C PRO A 161 -6.83 -17.51 6.34
N ASN A 162 -5.96 -16.86 7.11
CA ASN A 162 -6.04 -16.93 8.56
C ASN A 162 -7.33 -16.25 8.98
N GLU A 163 -8.28 -16.99 9.55
CA GLU A 163 -9.59 -16.47 10.00
C GLU A 163 -9.49 -15.32 11.03
N ASN A 164 -8.30 -15.12 11.61
CA ASN A 164 -7.99 -14.07 12.58
C ASN A 164 -7.36 -12.80 11.99
N GLU A 165 -6.91 -12.77 10.72
CA GLU A 165 -6.44 -11.52 10.07
C GLU A 165 -7.65 -10.74 9.53
N LYS A 166 -8.07 -9.69 10.26
CA LYS A 166 -9.17 -8.82 9.83
C LYS A 166 -8.77 -7.94 8.63
N ASN A 167 -9.62 -7.91 7.61
CA ASN A 167 -9.51 -6.98 6.47
C ASN A 167 -9.92 -5.55 6.90
N ASP A 168 -9.11 -4.93 7.74
CA ASP A 168 -9.33 -3.57 8.28
C ASP A 168 -8.51 -2.49 7.55
N GLY A 169 -7.91 -2.82 6.39
CA GLY A 169 -7.15 -1.91 5.52
C GLY A 169 -8.02 -0.96 4.69
N VAL A 170 -8.18 -1.27 3.39
CA VAL A 170 -8.92 -0.39 2.46
C VAL A 170 -10.33 -0.07 2.99
N GLY A 171 -10.61 1.24 3.15
CA GLY A 171 -11.90 1.75 3.62
C GLY A 171 -12.18 1.62 5.12
N ARG A 172 -11.24 1.09 5.93
CA ARG A 172 -11.42 0.91 7.38
C ARG A 172 -10.24 1.40 8.23
N TYR A 173 -9.05 1.56 7.65
CA TYR A 173 -7.81 1.77 8.41
C TYR A 173 -7.86 2.94 9.41
N ALA A 174 -8.52 4.06 9.08
CA ALA A 174 -8.61 5.22 9.97
C ALA A 174 -9.49 4.97 11.21
N LEU A 175 -10.26 3.88 11.23
CA LEU A 175 -11.06 3.45 12.38
C LEU A 175 -10.32 2.48 13.31
N LEU A 176 -9.10 2.07 12.96
CA LEU A 176 -8.29 1.18 13.80
C LEU A 176 -7.76 1.91 15.05
N PRO A 177 -7.83 1.28 16.25
CA PRO A 177 -7.19 1.82 17.45
C PRO A 177 -5.68 2.00 17.25
N GLY A 178 -5.15 3.18 17.60
CA GLY A 178 -3.71 3.46 17.48
C GLY A 178 -3.19 3.62 16.06
N VAL A 179 -4.07 3.88 15.08
CA VAL A 179 -3.67 4.12 13.67
C VAL A 179 -2.97 5.48 13.47
N HIS A 180 -3.35 6.51 14.24
CA HIS A 180 -2.75 7.85 14.14
C HIS A 180 -1.41 7.88 14.86
N TRP A 181 -0.33 7.81 14.10
CA TRP A 181 1.04 7.90 14.62
C TRP A 181 1.52 9.34 14.53
N THR A 182 2.05 9.84 15.64
CA THR A 182 2.49 11.23 15.81
C THR A 182 3.89 11.25 16.41
N LYS A 183 4.56 12.41 16.40
CA LYS A 183 5.88 12.57 17.05
C LYS A 183 5.87 12.16 18.53
N GLU A 184 4.79 12.48 19.24
CA GLU A 184 4.70 12.22 20.68
C GLU A 184 4.42 10.75 20.99
N ASN A 185 3.47 10.11 20.29
CA ASN A 185 3.10 8.72 20.57
C ASN A 185 4.03 7.67 19.93
N LYS A 186 5.01 8.10 19.11
CA LYS A 186 6.10 7.30 18.52
C LYS A 186 7.49 7.86 18.81
N LYS A 187 7.64 8.64 19.88
CA LYS A 187 8.90 9.31 20.25
C LYS A 187 10.09 8.35 20.37
N GLU A 188 9.84 7.11 20.79
CA GLU A 188 10.83 6.04 20.88
C GLU A 188 11.48 5.69 19.53
N LEU A 189 10.71 5.73 18.43
CA LEU A 189 11.22 5.52 17.08
C LEU A 189 11.97 6.75 16.55
N LEU A 190 11.56 7.95 16.99
CA LEU A 190 12.24 9.20 16.64
C LEU A 190 13.54 9.44 17.45
N GLN A 191 13.78 8.65 18.48
CA GLN A 191 15.04 8.62 19.26
C GLN A 191 16.08 7.65 18.67
N ASP A 192 15.64 6.67 17.88
CA ASP A 192 16.50 5.75 17.15
C ASP A 192 16.81 6.30 15.76
N SER A 193 18.03 6.78 15.56
CA SER A 193 18.48 7.31 14.27
C SER A 193 18.46 6.26 13.15
N SER A 194 18.53 4.97 13.48
CA SER A 194 18.40 3.89 12.49
C SER A 194 17.01 3.82 11.87
N THR A 195 15.99 4.41 12.49
CA THR A 195 14.65 4.59 11.91
C THR A 195 14.71 5.37 10.59
N LEU A 196 15.50 6.45 10.54
CA LEU A 196 15.68 7.26 9.33
C LEU A 196 16.40 6.47 8.24
N SER A 197 17.55 5.87 8.57
CA SER A 197 18.34 5.15 7.56
C SER A 197 17.64 3.90 7.06
N ARG A 198 16.93 3.14 7.92
CA ARG A 198 16.11 1.98 7.49
C ARG A 198 15.02 2.37 6.51
N LEU A 199 14.37 3.52 6.70
CA LEU A 199 13.34 4.01 5.77
C LEU A 199 13.98 4.46 4.44
N LEU A 200 14.97 5.35 4.51
CA LEU A 200 15.59 5.93 3.31
C LEU A 200 16.39 4.90 2.51
N ASN A 201 17.10 3.98 3.16
CA ASN A 201 17.83 2.91 2.46
C ASN A 201 16.90 2.00 1.65
N ARG A 202 15.66 1.78 2.13
CA ARG A 202 14.63 1.02 1.42
C ARG A 202 13.94 1.83 0.30
N PHE A 203 13.85 3.16 0.42
CA PHE A 203 13.18 4.02 -0.57
C PHE A 203 14.11 4.52 -1.68
N ALA A 204 15.37 4.83 -1.37
CA ALA A 204 16.34 5.38 -2.31
C ALA A 204 16.50 4.62 -3.64
N PRO A 205 16.50 3.26 -3.68
CA PRO A 205 16.60 2.50 -4.94
C PRO A 205 15.43 2.76 -5.91
N PHE A 206 14.30 3.25 -5.41
CA PHE A 206 13.11 3.55 -6.19
C PHE A 206 13.01 5.04 -6.56
N TRP A 207 13.82 5.92 -5.96
CA TRP A 207 13.97 7.33 -6.35
C TRP A 207 15.18 7.58 -7.26
N ASP A 208 16.17 6.68 -7.28
CA ASP A 208 17.34 6.77 -8.18
C ASP A 208 16.94 6.55 -9.66
N LYS A 209 16.68 7.66 -10.36
CA LYS A 209 16.34 7.67 -11.79
C LYS A 209 17.42 7.05 -12.71
N ASN A 210 18.68 6.89 -12.26
CA ASN A 210 19.75 6.34 -13.10
C ASN A 210 19.79 4.81 -13.14
N LYS A 211 19.10 4.11 -12.23
CA LYS A 211 18.97 2.63 -12.19
C LYS A 211 20.29 1.85 -12.21
N LYS A 212 21.41 2.51 -11.92
CA LYS A 212 22.75 1.94 -11.77
C LYS A 212 23.20 2.27 -10.37
N VAL A 213 23.48 1.23 -9.57
CA VAL A 213 23.92 1.29 -8.17
C VAL A 213 24.94 2.43 -7.97
N GLY A 214 24.49 3.54 -7.39
CA GLY A 214 25.28 4.78 -7.22
C GLY A 214 24.40 5.98 -6.85
N SER A 215 25.01 7.06 -6.37
CA SER A 215 24.32 8.27 -5.86
C SER A 215 23.86 9.26 -6.95
N ASP A 216 24.43 9.16 -8.16
CA ASP A 216 24.33 10.21 -9.18
C ASP A 216 22.91 10.46 -9.72
N GLY A 217 21.96 9.54 -9.53
CA GLY A 217 20.57 9.73 -9.97
C GLY A 217 19.66 10.33 -8.90
N LEU A 218 20.00 10.23 -7.62
CA LEU A 218 19.33 10.99 -6.56
C LEU A 218 19.60 12.49 -6.73
N ASN A 219 20.85 12.86 -7.07
CA ASN A 219 21.28 14.24 -7.34
C ASN A 219 20.49 14.93 -8.47
N LYS A 220 19.84 14.18 -9.36
CA LYS A 220 19.09 14.73 -10.51
C LYS A 220 17.70 15.23 -10.15
N SER A 221 17.15 14.85 -9.00
CA SER A 221 15.76 15.16 -8.63
C SER A 221 15.75 16.02 -7.38
N LYS A 222 15.23 17.25 -7.50
CA LYS A 222 15.02 18.16 -6.36
C LYS A 222 13.97 17.63 -5.38
N VAL A 223 12.96 16.94 -5.91
CA VAL A 223 11.86 16.39 -5.12
C VAL A 223 11.85 14.87 -5.22
N TRP A 224 11.68 14.19 -4.10
CA TRP A 224 11.36 12.77 -4.05
C TRP A 224 9.94 12.61 -3.53
N VAL A 225 9.08 11.91 -4.28
CA VAL A 225 7.68 11.74 -3.91
C VAL A 225 7.37 10.32 -3.46
N GLU A 226 6.77 10.23 -2.28
CA GLU A 226 6.15 9.05 -1.72
C GLU A 226 4.63 9.26 -1.70
N LYS A 227 3.87 8.22 -2.03
CA LYS A 227 2.40 8.25 -2.03
C LYS A 227 1.87 7.01 -1.36
N SER A 228 1.27 7.19 -0.20
CA SER A 228 0.52 6.18 0.55
C SER A 228 -0.70 6.86 1.16
N PRO A 229 -1.94 6.44 0.88
CA PRO A 229 -3.15 7.03 1.48
C PRO A 229 -3.04 7.26 3.00
N GLN A 230 -2.43 6.31 3.68
CA GLN A 230 -2.16 6.24 5.12
C GLN A 230 -1.22 7.35 5.63
N ASN A 231 -0.53 8.09 4.76
CA ASN A 231 0.25 9.26 5.19
C ASN A 231 -0.61 10.29 5.93
N GLY A 232 -1.91 10.37 5.61
CA GLY A 232 -2.88 11.20 6.32
C GLY A 232 -3.17 10.78 7.77
N VAL A 233 -2.61 9.67 8.27
CA VAL A 233 -2.62 9.29 9.70
C VAL A 233 -1.20 9.10 10.27
N LEU A 234 -0.19 9.56 9.54
CA LEU A 234 1.23 9.43 9.88
C LEU A 234 1.98 10.75 9.78
N SER A 235 1.35 11.87 9.42
CA SER A 235 2.09 13.00 8.84
C SER A 235 3.05 13.64 9.83
N THR A 236 2.60 13.90 11.06
CA THR A 236 3.49 14.43 12.10
C THR A 236 4.63 13.46 12.47
N PHE A 237 4.37 12.14 12.46
CA PHE A 237 5.41 11.13 12.65
C PHE A 237 6.43 11.09 11.49
N LEU A 238 5.97 11.11 10.24
CA LEU A 238 6.83 11.13 9.05
C LEU A 238 7.67 12.41 8.99
N GLU A 239 7.07 13.56 9.30
CA GLU A 239 7.82 14.82 9.46
C GLU A 239 8.94 14.64 10.50
N GLY A 240 8.65 14.00 11.64
CA GLY A 240 9.64 13.67 12.66
C GLY A 240 10.79 12.78 12.16
N ILE A 241 10.52 11.80 11.30
CA ILE A 241 11.57 10.96 10.70
C ILE A 241 12.42 11.78 9.74
N TYR A 242 11.83 12.35 8.69
CA TYR A 242 12.58 13.00 7.61
C TYR A 242 13.27 14.30 8.05
N ASN A 243 12.85 14.90 9.17
CA ASN A 243 13.47 16.08 9.79
C ASN A 243 14.24 15.75 11.07
N MET A 244 14.58 14.48 11.30
CA MET A 244 15.30 14.04 12.50
C MET A 244 16.66 14.76 12.63
N PRO A 245 16.97 15.37 13.79
CA PRO A 245 18.23 16.08 14.04
C PRO A 245 19.36 15.10 14.36
N VAL A 246 19.87 14.45 13.30
CA VAL A 246 20.97 13.48 13.40
C VAL A 246 22.32 14.19 13.41
N MET A 247 23.15 13.88 14.41
CA MET A 247 24.50 14.40 14.61
C MET A 247 25.56 13.58 13.84
N GLU A 248 26.78 14.11 13.69
CA GLU A 248 27.92 13.43 13.02
C GLU A 248 28.26 12.05 13.61
N ASP A 249 28.05 11.85 14.92
CA ASP A 249 28.26 10.56 15.60
C ASP A 249 27.09 9.56 15.42
N GLY A 250 26.05 9.96 14.67
CA GLY A 250 24.84 9.19 14.45
C GLY A 250 23.81 9.26 15.57
N SER A 251 24.03 10.04 16.63
CA SER A 251 23.02 10.27 17.68
C SER A 251 21.92 11.25 17.23
N VAL A 252 20.80 11.30 17.97
CA VAL A 252 19.70 12.25 17.73
C VAL A 252 19.71 13.33 18.81
N ASP A 253 19.90 14.59 18.42
CA ASP A 253 19.83 15.72 19.35
C ASP A 253 18.38 16.21 19.52
N LEU A 254 17.70 15.72 20.55
CA LEU A 254 16.35 16.17 20.92
C LEU A 254 16.34 17.46 21.77
N SER A 255 17.48 18.16 21.94
CA SER A 255 17.46 19.48 22.55
C SER A 255 16.67 20.47 21.67
N SER A 256 15.84 21.31 22.27
CA SER A 256 14.98 22.24 21.54
C SER A 256 15.73 23.32 20.74
N SER A 257 17.06 23.37 20.87
CA SER A 257 18.00 24.20 20.11
C SER A 257 18.34 23.61 18.74
N ALA A 258 18.34 22.27 18.58
CA ALA A 258 18.76 21.59 17.36
C ALA A 258 17.58 21.40 16.38
N LYS A 259 17.02 22.51 15.90
CA LYS A 259 16.13 22.44 14.73
C LYS A 259 16.96 22.19 13.46
N PRO A 260 16.49 21.35 12.51
CA PRO A 260 17.14 21.22 11.21
C PRO A 260 17.12 22.57 10.48
N LYS A 261 18.12 22.81 9.62
CA LYS A 261 18.32 24.10 8.92
C LYS A 261 17.09 24.53 8.11
N ARG A 262 16.35 23.55 7.59
CA ARG A 262 15.06 23.68 6.89
C ARG A 262 14.24 22.42 7.15
N SER A 263 12.93 22.47 6.89
CA SER A 263 12.19 21.23 6.69
C SER A 263 12.57 20.60 5.35
N ALA A 264 12.86 19.31 5.37
CA ALA A 264 13.01 18.47 4.19
C ALA A 264 11.67 17.93 3.69
N THR A 265 10.55 18.09 4.41
CA THR A 265 9.25 17.53 3.99
C THR A 265 8.25 18.59 3.54
N LYS A 266 7.40 18.20 2.58
CA LYS A 266 6.16 18.89 2.21
C LYS A 266 5.04 17.86 2.13
N PHE A 267 3.83 18.23 2.57
CA PHE A 267 2.67 17.33 2.58
C PHE A 267 1.65 17.75 1.53
N LEU A 268 1.07 16.77 0.84
CA LEU A 268 -0.02 16.98 -0.11
C LEU A 268 -1.19 16.06 0.24
N TYR A 269 -2.26 16.64 0.80
CA TYR A 269 -3.47 15.91 1.14
C TYR A 269 -4.46 15.94 -0.02
N THR A 270 -4.79 14.77 -0.55
CA THR A 270 -5.81 14.66 -1.60
C THR A 270 -7.18 14.42 -1.02
N THR A 271 -8.17 15.17 -1.48
CA THR A 271 -9.57 15.00 -1.09
C THR A 271 -10.45 14.70 -2.29
N ARG A 272 -11.64 14.17 -2.01
CA ARG A 272 -12.66 13.84 -2.99
C ARG A 272 -14.02 13.92 -2.31
N HIS A 273 -15.06 14.31 -3.04
CA HIS A 273 -16.44 14.36 -2.55
C HIS A 273 -16.79 13.10 -1.73
N PRO A 274 -17.31 13.19 -0.49
CA PRO A 274 -17.48 12.04 0.41
C PRO A 274 -18.28 10.90 -0.23
N ILE A 275 -19.46 11.18 -0.79
CA ILE A 275 -20.29 10.19 -1.51
C ILE A 275 -19.54 9.55 -2.70
N GLY A 276 -18.84 10.36 -3.49
CA GLY A 276 -18.04 9.88 -4.62
C GLY A 276 -16.86 9.01 -4.18
N ASN A 277 -16.27 9.29 -3.01
CA ASN A 277 -15.24 8.47 -2.41
C ASN A 277 -15.79 7.14 -1.88
N VAL A 278 -16.87 7.18 -1.10
CA VAL A 278 -17.54 5.98 -0.53
C VAL A 278 -17.93 5.00 -1.64
N TYR A 279 -18.65 5.45 -2.68
CA TYR A 279 -19.00 4.55 -3.79
C TYR A 279 -17.79 4.12 -4.63
N ALA A 280 -16.70 4.89 -4.69
CA ALA A 280 -15.47 4.48 -5.36
C ALA A 280 -14.69 3.40 -4.60
N ILE A 281 -14.84 3.34 -3.26
CA ILE A 281 -14.30 2.27 -2.42
C ILE A 281 -15.22 1.04 -2.46
N ASP A 282 -16.54 1.20 -2.25
CA ASP A 282 -17.54 0.11 -2.37
C ASP A 282 -17.37 -0.65 -3.69
N LYS A 283 -17.31 0.08 -4.80
CA LYS A 283 -17.04 -0.49 -6.13
C LYS A 283 -15.74 -1.32 -6.16
N PHE A 284 -14.65 -0.78 -5.61
CA PHE A 284 -13.35 -1.47 -5.60
C PHE A 284 -13.36 -2.73 -4.74
N VAL A 285 -13.94 -2.68 -3.53
CA VAL A 285 -14.02 -3.86 -2.65
C VAL A 285 -14.89 -4.95 -3.28
N LYS A 286 -15.99 -4.57 -3.96
CA LYS A 286 -16.86 -5.51 -4.66
C LYS A 286 -16.16 -6.17 -5.86
N GLU A 287 -15.49 -5.39 -6.71
CA GLU A 287 -14.89 -5.89 -7.95
C GLU A 287 -13.52 -6.56 -7.75
N SER A 288 -12.68 -6.03 -6.85
CA SER A 288 -11.28 -6.46 -6.68
C SER A 288 -11.05 -7.36 -5.45
N MET A 289 -11.94 -7.33 -4.45
CA MET A 289 -11.81 -8.11 -3.21
C MET A 289 -12.96 -9.10 -2.97
N GLY A 290 -13.98 -9.12 -3.84
CA GLY A 290 -15.16 -9.98 -3.71
C GLY A 290 -15.99 -9.73 -2.44
N GLY A 291 -15.88 -8.54 -1.84
CA GLY A 291 -16.44 -8.22 -0.53
C GLY A 291 -17.46 -7.08 -0.55
N PHE A 292 -17.91 -6.70 0.64
CA PHE A 292 -18.74 -5.52 0.87
C PHE A 292 -18.27 -4.79 2.14
N ILE A 293 -18.38 -3.47 2.14
CA ILE A 293 -18.21 -2.63 3.34
C ILE A 293 -19.43 -1.72 3.42
N ASP A 294 -20.05 -1.69 4.59
CA ASP A 294 -21.20 -0.84 4.86
C ASP A 294 -20.88 0.66 4.61
N PHE A 295 -21.88 1.38 4.08
CA PHE A 295 -21.73 2.79 3.69
C PHE A 295 -21.37 3.69 4.87
N GLU A 296 -21.95 3.45 6.06
CA GLU A 296 -21.63 4.20 7.27
C GLU A 296 -20.18 3.93 7.71
N ILE A 297 -19.68 2.70 7.60
CA ILE A 297 -18.28 2.38 7.91
C ILE A 297 -17.34 3.15 6.98
N LEU A 298 -17.60 3.16 5.67
CA LEU A 298 -16.80 3.89 4.70
C LEU A 298 -16.82 5.41 4.94
N LEU A 299 -18.00 5.97 5.21
CA LEU A 299 -18.18 7.39 5.51
C LEU A 299 -17.47 7.79 6.82
N ARG A 300 -17.60 6.98 7.88
CA ARG A 300 -16.89 7.20 9.16
C ARG A 300 -15.37 7.11 9.00
N ASN A 301 -14.86 6.15 8.22
CA ASN A 301 -13.43 6.06 7.91
C ASN A 301 -12.94 7.33 7.19
N TYR A 302 -13.70 7.81 6.21
CA TYR A 302 -13.40 9.05 5.49
C TYR A 302 -13.38 10.26 6.43
N ILE A 303 -14.39 10.42 7.29
CA ILE A 303 -14.46 11.53 8.29
C ILE A 303 -13.30 11.45 9.28
N GLN A 304 -13.04 10.27 9.85
CA GLN A 304 -12.00 10.08 10.86
C GLN A 304 -10.60 10.34 10.30
N LEU A 305 -10.34 9.97 9.04
CA LEU A 305 -9.11 10.31 8.35
C LEU A 305 -8.91 11.81 8.20
N HIS A 306 -9.94 12.55 7.78
CA HIS A 306 -9.84 14.01 7.67
C HIS A 306 -9.70 14.68 9.05
N LYS A 307 -10.29 14.12 10.11
CA LYS A 307 -10.03 14.57 11.49
C LYS A 307 -8.55 14.44 11.84
N TYR A 308 -7.90 13.32 11.50
CA TYR A 308 -6.45 13.18 11.71
C TYR A 308 -5.62 14.13 10.85
N MET A 309 -5.95 14.30 9.55
CA MET A 309 -5.24 15.25 8.68
C MET A 309 -5.38 16.72 9.14
N ARG A 310 -6.55 17.13 9.66
CA ARG A 310 -6.75 18.46 10.26
C ARG A 310 -6.01 18.62 11.61
N ILE A 311 -5.89 17.55 12.39
CA ILE A 311 -5.06 17.55 13.62
C ILE A 311 -3.58 17.68 13.27
N ASP A 312 -3.08 16.89 12.31
CA ASP A 312 -1.69 16.97 11.86
C ASP A 312 -1.41 18.33 11.21
N GLU A 313 -2.33 18.89 10.42
CA GLU A 313 -2.22 20.25 9.84
C GLU A 313 -1.96 21.35 10.90
N GLY A 314 -2.56 21.25 12.09
CA GLY A 314 -2.30 22.17 13.18
C GLY A 314 -1.00 21.91 13.97
N ASN A 315 -0.28 20.82 13.70
CA ASN A 315 0.89 20.37 14.46
C ASN A 315 2.18 20.19 13.63
N LEU A 316 2.07 20.25 12.30
CA LEU A 316 3.20 20.21 11.37
C LEU A 316 3.92 21.58 11.31
N GLU A 317 5.24 21.56 11.18
CA GLU A 317 6.06 22.74 10.84
C GLU A 317 6.32 22.83 9.33
N SER A 318 6.17 21.71 8.62
CA SER A 318 6.31 21.58 7.16
C SER A 318 5.16 22.22 6.39
N PRO A 319 5.41 22.74 5.18
CA PRO A 319 4.36 23.20 4.27
C PRO A 319 3.37 22.08 3.91
N ILE A 320 2.09 22.46 3.81
CA ILE A 320 0.97 21.57 3.45
C ILE A 320 0.21 22.19 2.30
N MET A 321 -0.22 21.35 1.35
CA MET A 321 -1.17 21.69 0.32
C MET A 321 -2.35 20.70 0.33
N TRP A 322 -3.56 21.20 0.11
CA TRP A 322 -4.74 20.38 -0.14
C TRP A 322 -5.07 20.38 -1.63
N ALA A 323 -5.33 19.22 -2.22
CA ALA A 323 -5.70 19.07 -3.63
C ALA A 323 -6.99 18.26 -3.77
N ARG A 324 -8.05 18.89 -4.28
CA ARG A 324 -9.32 18.19 -4.56
C ARG A 324 -9.22 17.47 -5.89
N LEU A 325 -9.62 16.19 -5.94
CA LEU A 325 -9.68 15.42 -7.18
C LEU A 325 -10.54 16.12 -8.23
N GLU A 326 -11.65 16.73 -7.80
CA GLU A 326 -12.59 17.42 -8.69
C GLU A 326 -11.92 18.60 -9.41
N ASP A 327 -11.12 19.41 -8.70
CA ASP A 327 -10.36 20.52 -9.27
C ASP A 327 -9.29 20.00 -10.24
N PHE A 328 -8.53 18.97 -9.83
CA PHE A 328 -7.50 18.37 -10.68
C PHE A 328 -8.08 17.78 -11.97
N THR A 329 -9.22 17.08 -11.91
CA THR A 329 -9.84 16.52 -13.12
C THR A 329 -10.50 17.57 -14.02
N SER A 330 -11.03 18.65 -13.45
CA SER A 330 -11.71 19.70 -14.23
C SER A 330 -10.72 20.70 -14.86
N ASN A 331 -9.57 20.94 -14.23
CA ASN A 331 -8.50 21.77 -14.79
C ASN A 331 -7.11 21.26 -14.33
N PRO A 332 -6.60 20.15 -14.94
CA PRO A 332 -5.29 19.60 -14.59
C PRO A 332 -4.15 20.63 -14.72
N PRO A 333 -4.06 21.46 -15.79
CA PRO A 333 -2.98 22.44 -15.91
C PRO A 333 -2.91 23.42 -14.74
N LYS A 334 -4.06 23.95 -14.28
CA LYS A 334 -4.11 24.89 -13.14
C LYS A 334 -3.57 24.23 -11.86
N VAL A 335 -4.08 23.04 -11.52
CA VAL A 335 -3.67 22.37 -10.28
C VAL A 335 -2.19 21.94 -10.34
N LEU A 336 -1.68 21.54 -11.51
CA LEU A 336 -0.25 21.27 -11.67
C LEU A 336 0.60 22.54 -11.53
N LYS A 337 0.16 23.71 -12.01
CA LYS A 337 0.88 24.98 -11.75
C LYS A 337 1.00 25.28 -10.26
N GLU A 338 -0.08 25.08 -9.52
CA GLU A 338 -0.15 25.30 -8.07
C GLU A 338 0.74 24.29 -7.31
N VAL A 339 0.67 23.00 -7.66
CA VAL A 339 1.49 21.94 -7.05
C VAL A 339 2.97 22.14 -7.35
N PHE A 340 3.37 22.41 -8.60
CA PHE A 340 4.79 22.60 -8.93
C PHE A 340 5.35 23.90 -8.36
N GLY A 341 4.52 24.95 -8.26
CA GLY A 341 4.86 26.15 -7.49
C GLY A 341 5.06 25.85 -5.99
N PHE A 342 4.17 25.08 -5.37
CA PHE A 342 4.31 24.62 -3.99
C PHE A 342 5.55 23.75 -3.76
N LEU A 343 6.03 23.05 -4.80
CA LEU A 343 7.22 22.20 -4.75
C LEU A 343 8.54 22.92 -5.09
N ASP A 344 8.50 24.21 -5.45
CA ASP A 344 9.67 24.99 -5.92
C ASP A 344 10.37 24.39 -7.16
N VAL A 345 9.59 23.79 -8.07
CA VAL A 345 10.04 23.27 -9.37
C VAL A 345 9.41 24.02 -10.55
N SER A 346 9.82 23.72 -11.79
CA SER A 346 9.31 24.42 -12.97
C SER A 346 7.80 24.21 -13.14
N ASN A 347 7.06 25.30 -13.35
CA ASN A 347 5.61 25.27 -13.56
C ASN A 347 5.18 26.03 -14.82
N THR A 348 6.07 26.09 -15.82
CA THR A 348 5.79 26.66 -17.14
C THR A 348 4.74 25.84 -17.90
N ASP A 349 4.03 26.48 -18.83
CA ASP A 349 3.02 25.82 -19.67
C ASP A 349 3.64 24.64 -20.46
N ASP A 350 4.82 24.81 -21.06
CA ASP A 350 5.50 23.74 -21.82
C ASP A 350 5.73 22.46 -20.99
N VAL A 351 6.19 22.60 -19.73
CA VAL A 351 6.45 21.47 -18.82
C VAL A 351 5.15 20.76 -18.46
N ILE A 352 4.07 21.51 -18.26
CA ILE A 352 2.77 20.97 -17.88
C ILE A 352 2.09 20.28 -19.06
N ASP A 353 2.20 20.85 -20.26
CA ASP A 353 1.71 20.23 -21.49
C ASP A 353 2.44 18.92 -21.78
N ASP A 354 3.76 18.85 -21.57
CA ASP A 354 4.54 17.61 -21.73
C ASP A 354 4.15 16.53 -20.70
N ILE A 355 3.96 16.92 -19.44
CA ILE A 355 3.47 16.01 -18.38
C ILE A 355 2.07 15.47 -18.73
N LEU A 356 1.15 16.32 -19.19
CA LEU A 356 -0.20 15.88 -19.54
C LEU A 356 -0.24 15.00 -20.80
N LYS A 357 0.70 15.16 -21.74
CA LYS A 357 0.89 14.21 -22.85
C LYS A 357 1.34 12.83 -22.36
N GLU A 358 2.18 12.76 -21.33
CA GLU A 358 2.66 11.50 -20.74
C GLU A 358 1.56 10.80 -19.92
N VAL A 359 0.85 11.55 -19.06
CA VAL A 359 -0.25 11.04 -18.22
C VAL A 359 -1.45 10.58 -19.05
N GLY A 360 -1.72 11.24 -20.18
CA GLY A 360 -2.84 10.93 -21.06
C GLY A 360 -4.18 11.51 -20.58
N ASP A 361 -5.28 10.87 -20.97
CA ASP A 361 -6.64 11.40 -20.77
C ASP A 361 -7.07 11.40 -19.29
N VAL A 362 -7.22 12.60 -18.72
CA VAL A 362 -7.72 12.81 -17.36
C VAL A 362 -9.24 13.02 -17.40
N HIS A 363 -9.99 11.97 -17.06
CA HIS A 363 -11.45 11.98 -17.12
C HIS A 363 -12.09 13.10 -16.25
N SER A 364 -12.63 14.13 -16.89
CA SER A 364 -13.01 15.41 -16.28
C SER A 364 -14.11 15.37 -15.21
N ASN A 365 -14.99 14.36 -15.22
CA ASN A 365 -16.02 14.18 -14.18
C ASN A 365 -15.94 12.80 -13.50
N PRO A 366 -14.98 12.57 -12.58
CA PRO A 366 -14.78 11.27 -11.93
C PRO A 366 -15.94 10.83 -11.03
N ASN A 367 -16.83 11.77 -10.65
CA ASN A 367 -17.94 11.54 -9.73
C ASN A 367 -19.31 11.35 -10.41
N GLY A 368 -19.52 11.78 -11.66
CA GLY A 368 -20.85 11.86 -12.27
C GLY A 368 -21.66 10.54 -12.24
N LYS A 369 -20.99 9.40 -12.38
CA LYS A 369 -21.60 8.06 -12.22
C LYS A 369 -22.07 7.76 -10.79
N TYR A 370 -21.37 8.28 -9.78
CA TYR A 370 -21.70 8.14 -8.37
C TYR A 370 -22.76 9.14 -7.92
N VAL A 371 -22.73 10.38 -8.44
CA VAL A 371 -23.81 11.37 -8.25
C VAL A 371 -25.12 10.83 -8.82
N LYS A 372 -25.11 10.30 -10.05
CA LYS A 372 -26.30 9.67 -10.66
C LYS A 372 -26.86 8.51 -9.82
N LYS A 373 -25.99 7.68 -9.22
CA LYS A 373 -26.41 6.63 -8.28
C LYS A 373 -27.01 7.22 -7.00
N TRP A 374 -26.36 8.23 -6.43
CA TRP A 374 -26.82 8.91 -5.22
C TRP A 374 -28.23 9.49 -5.37
N CYS A 375 -28.49 10.25 -6.45
CA CYS A 375 -29.80 10.84 -6.69
C CYS A 375 -30.90 9.82 -7.00
N ALA A 376 -30.56 8.65 -7.57
CA ALA A 376 -31.53 7.64 -7.94
C ALA A 376 -31.98 6.74 -6.77
N GLU A 377 -31.05 6.35 -5.90
CA GLU A 377 -31.28 5.40 -4.80
C GLU A 377 -30.61 5.81 -3.48
N GLY A 378 -29.39 6.35 -3.54
CA GLY A 378 -28.56 6.64 -2.36
C GLY A 378 -29.17 7.59 -1.33
N ILE A 379 -29.89 8.64 -1.75
CA ILE A 379 -30.60 9.54 -0.82
C ILE A 379 -31.61 8.77 0.04
N LYS A 380 -32.38 7.85 -0.56
CA LYS A 380 -33.41 7.08 0.15
C LYS A 380 -32.79 6.06 1.11
N GLU A 381 -31.67 5.46 0.73
CA GLU A 381 -31.00 4.41 1.50
C GLU A 381 -30.09 4.97 2.61
N HIS A 382 -29.45 6.12 2.37
CA HIS A 382 -28.33 6.62 3.16
C HIS A 382 -28.39 8.12 3.47
N GLY A 383 -29.41 8.87 3.02
CA GLY A 383 -29.53 10.32 3.27
C GLY A 383 -29.50 10.68 4.76
N HIS A 384 -30.12 9.85 5.60
CA HIS A 384 -30.08 9.96 7.07
C HIS A 384 -28.67 9.91 7.68
N LEU A 385 -27.67 9.38 6.96
CA LEU A 385 -26.26 9.42 7.38
C LEU A 385 -25.63 10.79 7.10
N LEU A 386 -26.08 11.52 6.08
CA LEU A 386 -25.67 12.91 5.87
C LEU A 386 -26.27 13.83 6.91
N ASP A 387 -27.50 13.58 7.37
CA ASP A 387 -28.08 14.30 8.52
C ASP A 387 -27.26 14.03 9.79
N LYS A 388 -26.92 12.77 10.03
CA LYS A 388 -26.15 12.31 11.21
C LYS A 388 -24.71 12.83 11.26
N TYR A 389 -24.05 12.95 10.10
CA TYR A 389 -22.62 13.31 9.99
C TYR A 389 -22.38 14.67 9.31
N GLY A 390 -23.44 15.42 8.98
CA GLY A 390 -23.35 16.66 8.21
C GLY A 390 -22.52 17.73 8.90
N ASP A 391 -22.63 17.85 10.23
CA ASP A 391 -21.85 18.82 11.01
C ASP A 391 -20.37 18.45 11.07
N ASP A 392 -20.05 17.15 11.16
CA ASP A 392 -18.68 16.64 11.05
C ASP A 392 -18.07 16.96 9.67
N LEU A 393 -18.83 16.75 8.59
CA LEU A 393 -18.39 17.02 7.22
C LEU A 393 -18.21 18.52 6.95
N LYS A 394 -19.08 19.37 7.50
CA LYS A 394 -18.98 20.84 7.42
C LYS A 394 -17.80 21.37 8.23
N ALA A 395 -17.62 20.89 9.47
CA ALA A 395 -16.55 21.34 10.36
C ALA A 395 -15.14 21.01 9.86
N LEU A 396 -15.02 19.98 9.02
CA LEU A 396 -13.76 19.61 8.35
C LEU A 396 -13.41 20.48 7.13
N ASP A 397 -14.30 21.42 6.76
CA ASP A 397 -14.24 22.24 5.55
C ASP A 397 -13.78 21.44 4.32
N LEU A 398 -14.59 20.44 3.97
CA LEU A 398 -14.31 19.59 2.82
C LEU A 398 -14.70 20.27 1.49
N GLY A 399 -15.30 21.47 1.54
CA GLY A 399 -15.62 22.26 0.35
C GLY A 399 -16.59 21.58 -0.63
N TYR A 400 -17.46 20.71 -0.13
CA TYR A 400 -18.45 19.97 -0.91
C TYR A 400 -19.87 20.37 -0.53
N ASP A 401 -20.68 20.68 -1.54
CA ASP A 401 -22.13 20.70 -1.36
C ASP A 401 -22.61 19.24 -1.28
N LEU A 402 -23.32 18.92 -0.20
CA LEU A 402 -23.90 17.59 0.00
C LEU A 402 -25.26 17.46 -0.70
N ASP A 403 -25.86 18.59 -1.10
CA ASP A 403 -27.12 18.66 -1.85
C ASP A 403 -26.84 18.54 -3.35
N LEU A 404 -26.53 17.31 -3.78
CA LEU A 404 -26.10 17.00 -5.14
C LEU A 404 -27.24 16.81 -6.17
N CYS A 405 -28.49 16.95 -5.74
CA CYS A 405 -29.68 16.46 -6.46
C CYS A 405 -30.87 17.42 -6.28
#